data_AF-A0A832D709-F1
#
_entry.id   AF-A0A832D709-F1
#
_cell.length_a   1.000
_cell.length_b   1.000
_cell.length_c   1.000
_cell.angle_alpha   90.00
_cell.angle_beta   90.00
_cell.angle_gamma   90.00
#
_symmetry.space_group_name_H-M   'P 1'
#
loop_
_entity.id
_entity.type
_entity.pdbx_description
1 polymer ?
#
loop_
_entity_poly.entity_id
_entity_poly.type
_entity_poly.pdbx_seq_one_letter_code
_entity_poly.pdbx_strand_id
1 'polypeptide(L)' 'MVLIPIESIDLFRNLSGVELDALRRIVQEKFYPAGREIFREGDPADGVYIVKSGRVGVSRARLDRCNAGY' A
#
# COMPACT_ATOMS: atom_id res chain seq x y z
N MET A 1 2.02 -7.12 -21.10
CA MET A 1 2.75 -7.53 -19.87
C MET A 1 3.35 -6.27 -19.28
N VAL A 2 2.80 -5.75 -18.17
CA VAL A 2 3.27 -4.50 -17.58
C VAL A 2 4.45 -4.84 -16.66
N LEU A 3 5.63 -4.27 -16.95
CA LEU A 3 6.83 -4.43 -16.13
C LEU A 3 6.79 -3.36 -15.03
N ILE A 4 6.44 -3.77 -13.82
CA ILE A 4 6.64 -2.93 -12.64
C ILE A 4 8.08 -3.16 -12.18
N PRO A 5 8.89 -2.09 -12.00
CA PRO A 5 10.27 -2.23 -11.53
C PRO A 5 10.27 -2.50 -10.01
N ILE A 6 9.95 -3.75 -9.64
CA ILE A 6 9.95 -4.24 -8.26
C ILE A 6 11.35 -4.14 -7.65
N GLU A 7 12.40 -4.30 -8.46
CA GLU A 7 13.81 -4.13 -8.10
C GLU A 7 14.17 -2.71 -7.65
N SER A 8 13.41 -1.69 -8.05
CA SER A 8 13.63 -0.30 -7.60
C SER A 8 13.06 -0.05 -6.20
N ILE A 9 12.36 -1.02 -5.61
CA ILE A 9 11.76 -0.91 -4.28
C ILE A 9 12.73 -1.49 -3.25
N ASP A 10 13.01 -0.68 -2.24
CA ASP A 10 14.02 -0.99 -1.23
C ASP A 10 13.80 -2.30 -0.49
N LEU A 11 12.53 -2.65 -0.31
CA LEU A 11 12.10 -3.87 0.35
C LEU A 11 12.50 -5.14 -0.40
N PHE A 12 12.69 -5.07 -1.72
CA PHE A 12 12.92 -6.24 -2.58
C PHE A 12 14.32 -6.30 -3.21
N ARG A 13 15.23 -5.39 -2.83
CA ARG A 13 16.58 -5.29 -3.40
C ARG A 13 17.43 -6.57 -3.24
N ASN A 14 17.15 -7.36 -2.20
CA ASN A 14 17.92 -8.57 -1.87
C ASN A 14 17.35 -9.85 -2.48
N LEU A 15 16.29 -9.75 -3.29
CA LEU A 15 15.68 -10.91 -3.93
C LEU A 15 16.44 -11.30 -5.20
N SER A 16 16.61 -12.60 -5.40
CA SER A 16 17.15 -13.17 -6.63
C SER A 16 16.18 -12.95 -7.81
N GLY A 17 16.69 -13.09 -9.04
CA GLY A 17 15.88 -12.93 -10.25
C GLY A 17 14.65 -13.87 -10.28
N VAL A 18 14.77 -15.07 -9.73
CA VAL A 18 13.67 -16.05 -9.66
C VAL A 18 12.58 -15.60 -8.67
N GLU A 19 12.97 -15.05 -7.53
CA GLU A 19 12.04 -14.53 -6.53
C GLU A 19 11.32 -13.26 -7.03
N LEU A 20 12.04 -12.40 -7.76
CA LEU A 20 11.44 -11.24 -8.43
C LEU A 20 10.42 -11.67 -9.48
N ASP A 21 10.71 -12.71 -10.27
CA ASP A 21 9.76 -13.23 -11.26
C ASP A 21 8.53 -13.89 -10.61
N ALA A 22 8.71 -14.57 -9.48
CA ALA A 22 7.58 -15.06 -8.69
C ALA A 22 6.70 -13.91 -8.18
N LEU A 23 7.30 -12.83 -7.66
CA LEU A 23 6.57 -11.63 -7.24
C LEU A 23 5.82 -10.97 -8.40
N ARG A 24 6.46 -10.81 -9.56
CA ARG A 24 5.84 -10.23 -10.76
C ARG A 24 4.57 -10.96 -11.21
N ARG A 25 4.48 -12.27 -10.93
CA ARG A 25 3.31 -13.08 -11.28
C ARG A 25 2.14 -12.92 -10.31
N ILE A 26 2.39 -12.56 -9.06
CA ILE A 26 1.35 -12.43 -8.03
C ILE A 26 0.93 -10.98 -7.77
N VAL A 27 1.75 -10.00 -8.13
CA VAL A 27 1.43 -8.58 -7.97
C VAL A 27 0.26 -8.19 -8.88
N GLN A 28 -0.70 -7.47 -8.31
CA GLN A 28 -1.87 -6.95 -9.02
C GLN A 28 -1.90 -5.42 -8.95
N GLU A 29 -2.15 -4.78 -10.09
CA GLU A 29 -2.35 -3.32 -10.14
C GLU A 29 -3.78 -2.98 -9.71
N LYS A 30 -3.89 -2.08 -8.73
CA LYS A 30 -5.17 -1.50 -8.32
C LYS A 30 -5.12 0.02 -8.52
N PHE A 31 -6.18 0.56 -9.12
CA PHE A 31 -6.34 2.00 -9.34
C PHE A 31 -7.35 2.57 -8.36
N TYR A 32 -6.99 3.67 -7.71
CA TYR A 32 -7.84 4.40 -6.78
C TYR A 32 -7.99 5.85 -7.26
N PRO A 33 -9.21 6.36 -7.47
CA PRO A 33 -9.43 7.76 -7.77
C PRO A 33 -9.11 8.65 -6.56
N ALA A 34 -8.84 9.92 -6.82
CA ALA A 34 -8.56 10.90 -5.76
C ALA A 34 -9.71 10.97 -4.74
N GLY A 35 -9.36 11.04 -3.46
CA GLY A 35 -10.33 11.06 -2.35
C GLY A 35 -10.92 9.70 -1.99
N ARG A 36 -10.58 8.62 -2.70
CA ARG A 36 -10.99 7.27 -2.32
C ARG A 36 -10.14 6.73 -1.19
N GLU A 37 -10.81 6.19 -0.18
CA GLU A 37 -10.17 5.44 0.89
C GLU A 37 -9.66 4.09 0.39
N ILE A 38 -8.41 3.75 0.74
CA ILE A 38 -7.77 2.50 0.33
C ILE A 38 -8.05 1.40 1.38
N PHE A 39 -7.79 1.69 2.65
CA PHE A 39 -8.07 0.84 3.82
C PHE A 39 -8.15 1.70 5.09
N ARG A 40 -8.78 1.18 6.14
CA ARG A 40 -8.81 1.78 7.48
C ARG A 40 -7.98 0.99 8.48
N GLU A 41 -7.57 1.66 9.54
CA GLU A 41 -6.97 0.99 10.70
C GLU A 41 -8.02 0.04 11.33
N GLY A 42 -7.63 -1.22 11.53
CA GLY A 42 -8.51 -2.26 12.07
C GLY A 42 -9.23 -3.10 11.00
N ASP A 43 -9.16 -2.71 9.72
CA ASP A 43 -9.65 -3.57 8.64
C ASP A 43 -8.77 -4.83 8.53
N PRO A 44 -9.36 -5.98 8.14
CA PRO A 44 -8.59 -7.18 7.82
C PRO A 44 -7.48 -6.87 6.80
N ALA A 45 -6.24 -7.24 7.13
CA ALA A 45 -5.11 -7.00 6.26
C ALA A 45 -5.08 -8.02 5.11
N ASP A 46 -5.36 -7.56 3.89
CA ASP A 46 -5.36 -8.41 2.70
C ASP A 46 -3.98 -8.51 2.01
N GLY A 47 -3.00 -7.69 2.43
CA GLY A 47 -1.65 -7.71 1.87
C GLY A 47 -0.92 -6.37 1.94
N VAL A 48 0.19 -6.31 1.22
CA VAL A 48 1.07 -5.13 1.13
C VAL A 48 0.76 -4.34 -0.14
N TYR A 49 0.65 -3.03 0.00
CA TYR A 49 0.39 -2.11 -1.10
C TYR A 49 1.62 -1.25 -1.38
N ILE A 50 1.93 -1.05 -2.65
CA ILE A 50 3.06 -0.24 -3.12
C ILE A 50 2.49 0.86 -4.02
N VAL A 51 2.87 2.11 -3.76
CA VAL A 51 2.44 3.25 -4.57
C VAL A 51 3.29 3.31 -5.84
N LYS A 52 2.72 2.83 -6.96
CA LYS A 52 3.35 2.91 -8.29
C LYS A 52 3.38 4.34 -8.85
N SER A 53 2.31 5.10 -8.63
CA SER A 53 2.16 6.47 -9.13
C SER A 53 1.09 7.24 -8.37
N GLY A 54 1.28 8.55 -8.19
CA GLY A 54 0.34 9.43 -7.50
C GLY A 54 0.78 9.79 -6.08
N ARG A 55 -0.17 10.21 -5.25
CA ARG A 55 0.04 10.54 -3.83
C ARG A 55 -1.04 9.89 -2.99
N VAL A 56 -0.64 9.37 -1.83
CA VAL A 56 -1.54 8.78 -0.85
C VAL A 56 -1.38 9.55 0.46
N GLY A 57 -2.50 9.91 1.08
CA GLY A 57 -2.52 10.48 2.43
C GLY A 57 -2.67 9.37 3.45
N VAL A 58 -1.81 9.35 4.47
CA VAL A 58 -1.92 8.45 5.61
C VAL A 58 -2.25 9.28 6.83
N SER A 59 -3.41 9.02 7.43
CA SER A 59 -3.87 9.70 8.64
C SER A 59 -4.35 8.67 9.65
N ARG A 60 -3.91 8.80 10.90
CA ARG A 60 -4.52 8.08 12.01
C ARG A 60 -5.68 8.92 12.52
N ALA A 61 -6.87 8.35 12.60
CA ALA A 61 -8.00 9.00 13.26
C ALA A 61 -7.66 9.12 14.74
N ARG A 62 -7.11 10.26 15.14
CA ARG A 62 -6.94 10.59 16.55
C ARG A 62 -8.34 10.83 17.09
N LEU A 63 -8.86 9.87 17.86
CA LEU A 63 -9.99 10.13 18.74
C LEU A 63 -9.50 11.10 19.82
N ASP A 64 -9.58 12.39 19.52
CA ASP A 64 -9.44 13.46 20.50
C ASP A 64 -10.66 13.36 21.42
N ARG A 65 -10.61 12.47 22.41
CA ARG A 65 -11.53 12.49 23.55
C ARG A 65 -11.18 13.68 24.43
N CYS A 66 -11.51 14.87 23.94
CA CYS A 66 -11.57 16.10 24.72
C CYS A 66 -12.88 16.83 24.39
N ASN A 67 -14.04 16.24 24.72
CA ASN A 67 -15.14 17.02 25.30
C ASN A 67 -16.24 16.11 25.87
N ALA A 68 -16.40 16.11 27.19
CA ALA A 68 -17.68 15.90 27.87
C ALA A 68 -17.49 16.28 29.35
N GLY A 69 -17.18 17.55 29.58
CA GLY A 69 -17.56 18.20 30.83
C GLY A 69 -19.00 18.70 30.66
N TYR A 70 -19.92 18.12 31.41
CA TYR A 70 -21.19 18.70 31.85
C TYR A 70 -21.56 18.01 33.16
#